data_AF-A0A409YEZ8-F1
#
_entry.id   AF-A0A409YEZ8-F1
#
_cell.length_a   1.000
_cell.length_b   1.000
_cell.length_c   1.000
_cell.angle_alpha   90.00
_cell.angle_beta   90.00
_cell.angle_gamma   90.00
#
_symmetry.space_group_name_H-M   'P 1'
#
loop_
_entity.id
_entity.type
_entity.pdbx_description
1 polymer ?
#
loop_
_entity_poly.entity_id
_entity_poly.type
_entity_poly.pdbx_seq_one_letter_code
_entity_poly.pdbx_strand_id
1 'polypeptide(L)'
;MRVYYPLRSRNSIPFPAGTKGFLYHHLPPGRPEYSAQLRFRVTPTDDPASFSQGYDLPIPQIYQKLPGPWNISLVKILGTIHARPLSELLLRDGLIQQHTLDMIHTHCAEHSFSKKARLLFDLSDPFVYRRSPADVARCQAHLFPFSPSGPHIVTLNMLFSQHFQSGTAVFRLEKSPYPQHQDRRVVVLRCMEIWEPFVPRPHCSERHIKSYRPVAGQLLTLVQRTWSLDIDDHKESYSVEGLRMLWDLSP
;
A
#
# COMPACT_ATOMS: atom_id res chain seq x y z
N MET A 1 -2.90 3.67 25.35
CA MET A 1 -3.26 3.68 23.91
C MET A 1 -4.06 2.42 23.62
N ARG A 2 -5.35 2.53 23.25
CA ARG A 2 -6.10 1.35 22.77
C ARG A 2 -5.80 1.18 21.29
N VAL A 3 -5.01 0.17 20.97
CA VAL A 3 -4.69 -0.19 19.60
C VAL A 3 -5.89 -0.95 19.04
N TYR A 4 -6.26 -0.65 17.80
CA TYR A 4 -7.41 -1.23 17.13
C TYR A 4 -7.06 -1.45 15.66
N TYR A 5 -7.72 -2.41 14.99
CA TYR A 5 -7.65 -2.46 13.53
C TYR A 5 -8.28 -1.19 12.95
N PRO A 6 -7.63 -0.50 11.99
CA PRO A 6 -8.16 0.74 11.47
C PRO A 6 -9.21 0.51 10.36
N LEU A 7 -10.52 0.64 10.65
CA LEU A 7 -11.53 0.92 9.61
C LEU A 7 -12.78 1.71 10.10
N ARG A 8 -13.58 2.12 9.11
CA ARG A 8 -14.60 3.20 9.05
C ARG A 8 -15.44 3.45 10.31
N SER A 9 -15.31 4.69 10.80
CA SER A 9 -16.24 5.57 11.50
C SER A 9 -17.03 5.11 12.73
N ARG A 10 -17.31 3.83 13.01
CA ARG A 10 -17.94 3.40 14.28
C ARG A 10 -17.58 2.00 14.80
N ASN A 11 -17.00 1.12 13.99
CA ASN A 11 -16.68 -0.25 14.42
C ASN A 11 -15.18 -0.49 14.38
N SER A 12 -14.55 -0.29 15.53
CA SER A 12 -13.23 -0.85 15.79
C SER A 12 -13.34 -2.38 15.81
N ILE A 13 -12.47 -3.07 15.07
CA ILE A 13 -12.33 -4.52 15.25
C ILE A 13 -11.42 -4.70 16.46
N PRO A 14 -11.87 -5.41 17.51
CA PRO A 14 -11.02 -5.69 18.65
C PRO A 14 -9.89 -6.62 18.23
N PHE A 15 -8.79 -6.59 18.99
CA PHE A 15 -7.82 -7.67 18.94
C PHE A 15 -8.53 -9.00 19.24
N PRO A 16 -8.11 -10.13 18.65
CA PRO A 16 -8.64 -11.43 19.02
C PRO A 16 -8.62 -11.61 20.55
N ALA A 17 -9.63 -12.28 21.10
CA ALA A 17 -9.72 -12.48 22.55
C ALA A 17 -8.46 -13.20 23.07
N GLY A 18 -7.92 -12.74 24.20
CA GLY A 18 -6.69 -13.31 24.77
C GLY A 18 -5.40 -12.95 24.02
N THR A 19 -5.43 -12.03 23.05
CA THR A 19 -4.20 -11.57 22.39
C THR A 19 -3.28 -10.89 23.39
N LYS A 20 -2.08 -11.44 23.54
CA LYS A 20 -0.94 -10.89 24.27
C LYS A 20 0.27 -10.86 23.35
N GLY A 21 1.15 -9.90 23.57
CA GLY A 21 2.23 -9.63 22.64
C GLY A 21 2.82 -8.24 22.78
N PHE A 22 3.68 -7.88 21.83
CA PHE A 22 4.46 -6.67 21.86
C PHE A 22 4.30 -5.87 20.58
N LEU A 23 4.25 -4.55 20.73
CA LEU A 23 4.49 -3.65 19.61
C LEU A 23 5.99 -3.61 19.34
N TYR A 24 6.37 -3.65 18.08
CA TYR A 24 7.77 -3.55 17.69
C TYR A 24 7.93 -2.74 16.41
N HIS A 25 9.06 -2.05 16.33
CA HIS A 25 9.48 -1.30 15.15
C HIS A 25 10.02 -2.26 14.09
N HIS A 26 9.49 -2.15 12.86
CA HIS A 26 9.90 -2.95 11.73
C HIS A 26 10.25 -2.03 10.55
N LEU A 27 11.52 -2.01 10.18
CA LEU A 27 12.00 -1.43 8.93
C LEU A 27 12.18 -2.55 7.90
N PRO A 28 11.44 -2.54 6.78
CA PRO A 28 11.66 -3.54 5.73
C PRO A 28 13.12 -3.47 5.20
N PRO A 29 13.77 -4.61 4.91
CA PRO A 29 15.16 -4.61 4.43
C PRO A 29 15.36 -3.75 3.18
N GLY A 30 16.43 -2.96 3.17
CA GLY A 30 16.79 -2.11 2.03
C GLY A 30 15.85 -0.93 1.79
N ARG A 31 14.98 -0.59 2.75
CA ARG A 31 14.03 0.53 2.63
C ARG A 31 14.45 1.73 3.47
N PRO A 32 14.04 2.95 3.08
CA PRO A 32 14.34 4.16 3.83
C PRO A 32 13.64 4.15 5.19
N GLU A 33 14.23 4.81 6.18
CA GLU A 33 13.76 4.83 7.57
C GLU A 33 12.29 5.25 7.70
N TYR A 34 11.84 6.25 6.93
CA TYR A 34 10.45 6.74 6.93
C TYR A 34 9.41 5.70 6.44
N SER A 35 9.85 4.62 5.80
CA SER A 35 8.98 3.50 5.39
C SER A 35 8.67 2.52 6.52
N ALA A 36 9.31 2.69 7.68
CA ALA A 36 9.14 1.80 8.81
C ALA A 36 7.69 1.74 9.30
N GLN A 37 7.43 0.70 10.07
CA GLN A 37 6.10 0.34 10.52
C GLN A 37 6.16 -0.09 11.98
N LEU A 38 5.14 0.25 12.75
CA LEU A 38 4.86 -0.40 14.02
C LEU A 38 3.98 -1.62 13.74
N ARG A 39 4.45 -2.79 14.16
CA ARG A 39 3.71 -4.05 14.05
C ARG A 39 3.38 -4.59 15.43
N PHE A 40 2.44 -5.52 15.49
CA PHE A 40 2.11 -6.23 16.72
C PHE A 40 2.50 -7.70 16.55
N ARG A 41 3.37 -8.20 17.42
CA ARG A 41 3.76 -9.61 17.46
C ARG A 41 3.01 -10.30 18.58
N VAL A 42 2.18 -11.28 18.22
CA VAL A 42 1.47 -12.14 19.18
C VAL A 42 2.45 -13.16 19.72
N THR A 43 2.52 -13.30 21.04
CA THR A 43 3.47 -14.20 21.72
C THR A 43 2.74 -15.18 22.65
N PRO A 44 3.33 -16.35 22.94
CA PRO A 44 2.76 -17.31 23.90
C PRO A 44 2.62 -16.74 25.32
N THR A 45 3.55 -15.87 25.73
CA THR A 45 3.62 -15.26 27.06
C THR A 45 3.86 -13.75 26.96
N ASP A 46 3.77 -13.07 28.09
CA ASP A 46 4.15 -11.66 28.28
C ASP A 46 5.65 -11.49 28.61
N ASP A 47 6.44 -12.55 28.51
CA ASP A 47 7.90 -12.51 28.63
C ASP A 47 8.52 -12.10 27.28
N PRO A 48 9.32 -11.01 27.21
CA PRO A 48 10.05 -10.62 26.01
C PRO A 48 10.93 -11.72 25.41
N ALA A 49 11.41 -12.67 26.19
CA ALA A 49 12.19 -13.80 25.69
C ALA A 49 11.39 -14.69 24.72
N SER A 50 10.05 -14.66 24.79
CA SER A 50 9.16 -15.39 23.88
C SER A 50 8.96 -14.71 22.51
N PHE A 51 9.54 -13.52 22.29
CA PHE A 51 9.32 -12.73 21.07
C PHE A 51 9.63 -13.51 19.79
N SER A 52 10.73 -14.25 19.75
CA SER A 52 11.15 -15.04 18.58
C SER A 52 10.15 -16.15 18.23
N GLN A 53 9.45 -16.70 19.22
CA GLN A 53 8.44 -17.75 19.07
C GLN A 53 7.07 -17.21 18.61
N GLY A 54 6.89 -15.88 18.64
CA GLY A 54 5.65 -15.24 18.24
C GLY A 54 5.44 -15.18 16.72
N TYR A 55 4.30 -14.64 16.32
CA TYR A 55 3.96 -14.36 14.92
C TYR A 55 3.33 -12.97 14.80
N ASP A 56 3.44 -12.35 13.63
CA ASP A 56 2.84 -11.04 13.41
C ASP A 56 1.31 -11.15 13.34
N LEU A 57 0.60 -10.25 14.02
CA LEU A 57 -0.86 -10.23 14.06
C LEU A 57 -1.43 -10.14 12.63
N PRO A 58 -2.23 -11.13 12.17
CA PRO A 58 -2.82 -11.08 10.84
C PRO A 58 -3.94 -10.03 10.76
N ILE A 59 -4.19 -9.48 9.57
CA ILE A 59 -5.41 -8.70 9.31
C ILE A 59 -6.37 -9.57 8.50
N PRO A 60 -7.67 -9.63 8.82
CA PRO A 60 -8.63 -10.30 7.93
C PRO A 60 -8.62 -9.67 6.53
N GLN A 61 -8.60 -10.50 5.49
CA GLN A 61 -8.42 -10.08 4.09
C GLN A 61 -9.39 -8.97 3.65
N ILE A 62 -10.64 -9.02 4.09
CA ILE A 62 -11.67 -8.00 3.83
C ILE A 62 -11.29 -6.59 4.35
N TYR A 63 -10.37 -6.51 5.31
CA TYR A 63 -9.87 -5.26 5.89
C TYR A 63 -8.44 -4.90 5.46
N GLN A 64 -7.73 -5.81 4.79
CA GLN A 64 -6.39 -5.58 4.27
C GLN A 64 -6.42 -4.54 3.12
N LYS A 65 -5.57 -3.52 3.26
CA LYS A 65 -5.36 -2.45 2.25
C LYS A 65 -4.02 -2.60 1.53
N LEU A 66 -3.05 -3.17 2.24
CA LEU A 66 -1.75 -3.62 1.78
C LEU A 66 -1.65 -5.09 2.22
N PRO A 67 -0.98 -5.95 1.44
CA PRO A 67 -0.72 -7.31 1.90
C PRO A 67 0.23 -7.28 3.10
N GLY A 68 0.17 -8.35 3.89
CA GLY A 68 1.03 -8.53 5.06
C GLY A 68 0.30 -8.35 6.39
N PRO A 69 1.05 -8.37 7.50
CA PRO A 69 0.47 -8.35 8.83
C PRO A 69 -0.07 -6.97 9.21
N TRP A 70 -0.76 -6.93 10.35
CA TRP A 70 -1.18 -5.70 10.97
C TRP A 70 0.00 -4.78 11.22
N ASN A 71 -0.15 -3.54 10.75
CA ASN A 71 0.87 -2.52 10.88
C ASN A 71 0.25 -1.12 10.92
N ILE A 72 1.01 -0.19 11.49
CA ILE A 72 0.79 1.25 11.38
C ILE A 72 2.08 1.85 10.80
N SER A 73 1.98 2.51 9.65
CA SER A 73 3.12 3.22 9.05
C SER A 73 3.65 4.32 9.97
N LEU A 74 4.97 4.46 10.04
CA LEU A 74 5.67 5.48 10.80
C LEU A 74 5.19 6.90 10.43
N VAL A 75 5.02 7.19 9.14
CA VAL A 75 4.47 8.48 8.66
C VAL A 75 3.13 8.80 9.31
N LYS A 76 2.25 7.81 9.48
CA LYS A 76 0.94 8.01 10.11
C LYS A 76 1.03 8.17 11.63
N ILE A 77 1.99 7.49 12.26
CA ILE A 77 2.26 7.62 13.69
C ILE A 77 2.72 9.03 13.98
N LEU A 78 3.84 9.44 13.36
CA LEU A 78 4.50 10.71 13.64
C LEU A 78 3.68 11.92 13.13
N GLY A 79 2.86 11.73 12.10
CA GLY A 79 1.90 12.74 11.64
C GLY A 79 0.71 12.97 12.60
N THR A 80 0.57 12.19 13.67
CA THR A 80 -0.54 12.34 14.63
C THR A 80 -0.08 13.10 15.88
N ILE A 81 -0.74 14.21 16.23
CA ILE A 81 -0.38 15.05 17.38
C ILE A 81 -0.30 14.29 18.72
N HIS A 82 -1.13 13.26 18.91
CA HIS A 82 -1.16 12.44 20.12
C HIS A 82 -0.04 11.38 20.20
N ALA A 83 0.78 11.24 19.16
CA ALA A 83 1.86 10.26 19.12
C ALA A 83 3.18 10.76 19.72
N ARG A 84 3.24 11.99 20.26
CA ARG A 84 4.46 12.58 20.82
C ARG A 84 5.24 11.64 21.76
N PRO A 85 4.64 10.96 22.76
CA PRO A 85 5.39 10.06 23.63
C PRO A 85 6.03 8.88 22.87
N LEU A 86 5.38 8.41 21.80
CA LEU A 86 5.92 7.36 20.94
C LEU A 86 7.04 7.91 20.05
N SER A 87 6.91 9.13 19.53
CA SER A 87 7.99 9.79 18.77
C SER A 87 9.26 9.96 19.61
N GLU A 88 9.11 10.43 20.85
CA GLU A 88 10.22 10.60 21.81
C GLU A 88 10.89 9.27 22.14
N LEU A 89 10.08 8.21 22.34
CA LEU A 89 10.58 6.85 22.58
C LEU A 89 11.41 6.33 21.39
N LEU A 90 10.88 6.47 20.17
CA LEU A 90 11.56 6.01 18.95
C LEU A 90 12.89 6.75 18.72
N LEU A 91 12.94 8.06 19.00
CA LEU A 91 14.18 8.85 18.93
C LEU A 91 15.20 8.43 20.00
N ARG A 92 14.75 8.34 21.26
CA ARG A 92 15.62 7.99 22.40
C ARG A 92 16.27 6.63 22.20
N ASP A 93 15.52 5.68 21.67
CA ASP A 93 16.00 4.31 21.44
C ASP A 93 16.76 4.17 20.11
N GLY A 94 16.97 5.28 19.38
CA GLY A 94 17.73 5.30 18.11
C GLY A 94 17.06 4.55 16.96
N LEU A 95 15.75 4.30 17.06
CA LEU A 95 14.98 3.61 16.03
C LEU A 95 14.61 4.53 14.86
N ILE A 96 14.59 5.84 15.11
CA ILE A 96 14.48 6.88 14.09
C ILE A 96 15.49 8.00 14.38
N GLN A 97 15.86 8.76 13.36
CA GLN A 97 16.68 9.96 13.45
C GLN A 97 15.81 11.23 13.55
N GLN A 98 16.37 12.29 14.15
CA GLN A 98 15.69 13.58 14.28
C GLN A 98 15.26 14.14 12.92
N HIS A 99 16.13 14.02 11.90
CA HIS A 99 15.82 14.52 10.57
C HIS A 99 14.60 13.82 9.93
N THR A 100 14.39 12.53 10.21
CA THR A 100 13.21 11.77 9.75
C THR A 100 11.94 12.30 10.42
N LEU A 101 12.01 12.55 11.73
CA LEU A 101 10.89 13.11 12.49
C LEU A 101 10.50 14.50 11.96
N ASP A 102 11.48 15.38 11.81
CA ASP A 102 11.28 16.75 11.34
C ASP A 102 10.67 16.75 9.92
N MET A 103 11.22 15.94 9.02
CA MET A 103 10.70 15.79 7.66
C MET A 103 9.24 15.34 7.64
N ILE A 104 8.88 14.32 8.43
CA ILE A 104 7.49 13.85 8.50
C ILE A 104 6.57 14.91 9.09
N HIS A 105 7.01 15.61 10.15
CA HIS A 105 6.22 16.70 10.75
C HIS A 105 5.95 17.84 9.77
N THR A 106 6.97 18.31 9.04
CA THR A 106 6.81 19.35 8.02
C THR A 106 5.76 18.93 6.99
N HIS A 107 5.90 17.73 6.43
CA HIS A 107 4.96 17.26 5.40
C HIS A 107 3.55 16.99 5.93
N CYS A 108 3.40 16.51 7.17
CA CYS A 108 2.09 16.27 7.77
C CYS A 108 1.39 17.54 8.25
N ALA A 109 2.12 18.64 8.45
CA ALA A 109 1.55 19.95 8.75
C ALA A 109 0.82 20.52 7.52
N GLU A 110 1.36 20.27 6.33
CA GLU A 110 0.82 20.77 5.06
C GLU A 110 -0.16 19.78 4.41
N HIS A 111 -0.03 18.49 4.72
CA HIS A 111 -0.81 17.43 4.10
C HIS A 111 -1.44 16.49 5.13
N SER A 112 -2.74 16.25 4.98
CA SER A 112 -3.44 15.25 5.79
C SER A 112 -3.60 13.93 5.04
N PHE A 113 -3.16 12.83 5.66
CA PHE A 113 -3.40 11.49 5.14
C PHE A 113 -4.73 10.93 5.63
N SER A 114 -5.56 10.46 4.71
CA SER A 114 -6.70 9.64 5.11
C SER A 114 -6.24 8.39 5.87
N LYS A 115 -7.01 7.94 6.85
CA LYS A 115 -6.84 6.61 7.48
C LYS A 115 -6.86 5.44 6.46
N LYS A 116 -7.32 5.70 5.23
CA LYS A 116 -7.35 4.75 4.11
C LYS A 116 -6.20 4.90 3.12
N ALA A 117 -5.33 5.91 3.29
CA ALA A 117 -4.20 6.13 2.41
C ALA A 117 -3.32 4.87 2.35
N ARG A 118 -3.01 4.44 1.12
CA ARG A 118 -2.07 3.37 0.80
C ARG A 118 -0.73 4.03 0.53
N LEU A 119 0.10 4.12 1.56
CA LEU A 119 1.41 4.74 1.44
C LEU A 119 2.33 3.82 0.64
N LEU A 120 3.03 4.38 -0.33
CA LEU A 120 4.06 3.71 -1.11
C LEU A 120 5.38 4.46 -0.96
N PHE A 121 6.46 3.73 -0.86
CA PHE A 121 7.82 4.23 -0.72
C PHE A 121 8.73 3.74 -1.85
N ASP A 122 8.25 2.81 -2.68
CA ASP A 122 8.91 2.20 -3.85
C ASP A 122 7.84 1.76 -4.88
N LEU A 123 8.19 1.65 -6.16
CA LEU A 123 7.26 1.14 -7.19
C LEU A 123 6.78 -0.29 -6.88
N SER A 124 7.68 -1.12 -6.35
CA SER A 124 7.44 -2.53 -6.04
C SER A 124 6.58 -2.72 -4.79
N ASP A 125 6.22 -1.65 -4.08
CA ASP A 125 5.33 -1.74 -2.94
C ASP A 125 3.96 -2.26 -3.35
N PRO A 126 3.52 -3.38 -2.77
CA PRO A 126 2.28 -4.00 -3.17
C PRO A 126 1.09 -3.26 -2.56
N PHE A 127 -0.01 -3.21 -3.31
CA PHE A 127 -1.26 -2.62 -2.87
C PHE A 127 -2.47 -3.48 -3.23
N VAL A 128 -3.48 -3.46 -2.38
CA VAL A 128 -4.72 -4.21 -2.60
C VAL A 128 -5.70 -3.36 -3.39
N TYR A 129 -6.11 -3.85 -4.55
CA TYR A 129 -7.25 -3.32 -5.29
C TYR A 129 -8.46 -4.23 -5.08
N ARG A 130 -9.56 -3.63 -4.61
CA ARG A 130 -10.84 -4.30 -4.39
C ARG A 130 -11.91 -3.64 -5.24
N ARG A 131 -12.63 -4.46 -6.00
CA ARG A 131 -13.84 -4.11 -6.71
C ARG A 131 -15.02 -4.61 -5.89
N SER A 132 -15.90 -3.70 -5.48
CA SER A 132 -17.16 -4.04 -4.81
C SER A 132 -18.35 -3.81 -5.76
N PRO A 133 -19.44 -4.58 -5.64
CA PRO A 133 -20.69 -4.30 -6.35
C PRO A 133 -21.23 -2.89 -6.08
N ALA A 134 -20.93 -2.31 -4.91
CA ALA A 134 -21.33 -0.95 -4.54
C ALA A 134 -20.52 0.16 -5.26
N ASP A 135 -19.44 -0.19 -5.96
CA ASP A 135 -18.59 0.78 -6.67
C ASP A 135 -19.18 1.08 -8.06
N VAL A 136 -20.19 1.94 -8.11
CA VAL A 136 -21.03 2.13 -9.32
C VAL A 136 -20.29 2.80 -10.49
N ALA A 137 -19.20 3.54 -10.27
CA ALA A 137 -18.52 4.29 -11.35
C ALA A 137 -16.97 4.36 -11.28
N ARG A 138 -16.34 4.21 -10.11
CA ARG A 138 -14.89 4.46 -9.98
C ARG A 138 -14.07 3.20 -10.20
N CYS A 139 -13.38 3.12 -11.35
CA CYS A 139 -12.38 2.11 -11.65
C CYS A 139 -10.97 2.67 -11.38
N GLN A 140 -10.75 3.18 -10.17
CA GLN A 140 -9.51 3.87 -9.82
C GLN A 140 -8.86 3.29 -8.57
N ALA A 141 -7.54 3.15 -8.59
CA ALA A 141 -6.72 2.94 -7.41
C ALA A 141 -6.04 4.26 -7.04
N HIS A 142 -6.33 4.77 -5.84
CA HIS A 142 -5.61 5.91 -5.26
C HIS A 142 -4.48 5.40 -4.37
N LEU A 143 -3.28 5.87 -4.66
CA LEU A 143 -2.02 5.53 -4.02
C LEU A 143 -1.37 6.82 -3.52
N PHE A 144 -0.60 6.72 -2.44
CA PHE A 144 -0.01 7.87 -1.76
C PHE A 144 1.50 7.66 -1.65
N PRO A 145 2.27 7.92 -2.72
CA PRO A 145 3.72 7.93 -2.62
C PRO A 145 4.20 8.90 -1.54
N PHE A 146 5.26 8.55 -0.83
CA PHE A 146 5.89 9.41 0.18
C PHE A 146 7.42 9.33 0.08
N SER A 147 8.06 10.49 0.11
CA SER A 147 9.51 10.65 0.09
C SER A 147 9.94 11.86 0.92
N PRO A 148 11.26 12.14 1.05
CA PRO A 148 11.74 13.38 1.68
C PRO A 148 11.24 14.66 0.98
N SER A 149 10.93 14.59 -0.32
CA SER A 149 10.34 15.70 -1.08
C SER A 149 8.86 15.91 -0.78
N GLY A 150 8.22 14.97 -0.06
CA GLY A 150 6.84 15.07 0.39
C GLY A 150 5.89 14.06 -0.24
N PRO A 151 4.62 14.07 0.20
CA PRO A 151 3.61 13.17 -0.30
C PRO A 151 3.10 13.56 -1.69
N HIS A 152 2.78 12.55 -2.48
CA HIS A 152 2.08 12.72 -3.76
C HIS A 152 0.80 11.87 -3.80
N ILE A 153 0.00 12.07 -4.86
CA ILE A 153 -1.20 11.27 -5.11
C ILE A 153 -1.13 10.67 -6.52
N VAL A 154 -1.11 9.35 -6.59
CA VAL A 154 -1.17 8.61 -7.86
C VAL A 154 -2.54 7.97 -8.00
N THR A 155 -3.24 8.33 -9.09
CA THR A 155 -4.52 7.73 -9.47
C THR A 155 -4.34 6.85 -10.68
N LEU A 156 -4.46 5.53 -10.49
CA LEU A 156 -4.38 4.56 -11.58
C LEU A 156 -5.78 4.20 -12.07
N ASN A 157 -6.01 4.30 -13.38
CA ASN A 157 -7.24 3.82 -14.00
C ASN A 157 -7.17 2.29 -14.19
N MET A 158 -7.90 1.57 -13.35
CA MET A 158 -8.01 0.11 -13.35
C MET A 158 -9.04 -0.35 -14.37
N LEU A 159 -8.85 -0.02 -15.65
CA LEU A 159 -9.86 -0.17 -16.71
C LEU A 159 -10.46 -1.59 -16.79
N PHE A 160 -9.68 -2.63 -16.48
CA PHE A 160 -10.20 -4.00 -16.44
C PHE A 160 -11.41 -4.17 -15.51
N SER A 161 -11.47 -3.42 -14.39
CA SER A 161 -12.53 -3.54 -13.40
C SER A 161 -13.90 -3.06 -13.90
N GLN A 162 -13.95 -2.41 -15.07
CA GLN A 162 -15.21 -2.09 -15.73
C GLN A 162 -15.97 -3.36 -16.14
N HIS A 163 -15.25 -4.46 -16.42
CA HIS A 163 -15.80 -5.74 -16.86
C HIS A 163 -16.21 -6.67 -15.71
N PHE A 164 -15.82 -6.32 -14.48
CA PHE A 164 -16.04 -7.16 -13.29
C PHE A 164 -16.91 -6.41 -12.26
N GLN A 165 -17.85 -7.14 -11.65
CA GLN A 165 -18.71 -6.61 -10.59
C GLN A 165 -18.05 -6.68 -9.22
N SER A 166 -17.19 -7.66 -9.01
CA SER A 166 -16.45 -7.86 -7.77
C SER A 166 -15.10 -8.53 -8.03
N GLY A 167 -14.24 -8.50 -7.03
CA GLY A 167 -12.95 -9.20 -7.00
C GLY A 167 -11.92 -8.40 -6.24
N THR A 168 -10.92 -9.10 -5.71
CA THR A 168 -9.84 -8.51 -4.93
C THR A 168 -8.53 -9.12 -5.41
N ALA A 169 -7.55 -8.28 -5.69
CA ALA A 169 -6.21 -8.71 -6.06
C ALA A 169 -5.15 -7.76 -5.51
N VAL A 170 -3.94 -8.31 -5.35
CA VAL A 170 -2.74 -7.57 -4.98
C VAL A 170 -2.01 -7.20 -6.25
N PHE A 171 -1.69 -5.92 -6.39
CA PHE A 171 -0.91 -5.40 -7.50
C PHE A 171 0.36 -4.71 -7.00
N ARG A 172 1.33 -4.55 -7.88
CA ARG A 172 2.46 -3.62 -7.68
C ARG A 172 2.82 -2.97 -9.01
N LEU A 173 3.50 -1.83 -8.93
CA LEU A 173 4.10 -1.19 -10.09
C LEU A 173 5.51 -1.73 -10.30
N GLU A 174 5.98 -1.70 -11.53
CA GLU A 174 7.34 -2.12 -11.88
C GLU A 174 7.86 -1.26 -13.04
N LYS A 175 9.18 -1.11 -13.13
CA LYS A 175 9.83 -0.63 -14.36
C LYS A 175 9.54 -1.63 -15.48
N SER A 176 9.27 -1.15 -16.69
CA SER A 176 8.91 -2.03 -17.78
C SER A 176 10.08 -2.96 -18.16
N PRO A 177 9.87 -4.28 -18.26
CA PRO A 177 10.93 -5.21 -18.63
C PRO A 177 11.13 -5.33 -20.15
N TYR A 178 10.36 -4.56 -20.95
CA TYR A 178 10.34 -4.71 -22.39
C TYR A 178 11.50 -3.93 -23.06
N PRO A 179 12.30 -4.55 -23.95
CA PRO A 179 13.44 -3.89 -24.59
C PRO A 179 13.10 -2.60 -25.31
N GLN A 180 11.93 -2.52 -25.94
CA GLN A 180 11.47 -1.30 -26.63
C GLN A 180 11.20 -0.10 -25.69
N HIS A 181 11.27 -0.30 -24.37
CA HIS A 181 11.12 0.75 -23.36
C HIS A 181 12.44 1.07 -22.65
N GLN A 182 13.58 0.53 -23.09
CA GLN A 182 14.86 0.64 -22.38
C GLN A 182 15.31 2.10 -22.13
N ASP A 183 15.03 3.01 -23.05
CA ASP A 183 15.40 4.42 -22.95
C ASP A 183 14.23 5.31 -22.46
N ARG A 184 13.18 4.69 -21.92
CA ARG A 184 11.95 5.38 -21.51
C ARG A 184 11.60 5.02 -20.08
N ARG A 185 10.99 5.95 -19.36
CA ARG A 185 10.50 5.70 -17.99
C ARG A 185 9.10 5.10 -18.01
N VAL A 186 8.99 3.88 -18.54
CA VAL A 186 7.71 3.19 -18.66
C VAL A 186 7.42 2.33 -17.43
N VAL A 187 6.31 2.64 -16.75
CA VAL A 187 5.80 1.86 -15.62
C VAL A 187 4.77 0.85 -16.12
N VAL A 188 4.83 -0.39 -15.61
CA VAL A 188 3.84 -1.44 -15.84
C VAL A 188 3.20 -1.86 -14.52
N LEU A 189 2.06 -2.56 -14.59
CA LEU A 189 1.33 -3.05 -13.43
C LEU A 189 1.37 -4.58 -13.41
N ARG A 190 1.84 -5.19 -12.33
CA ARG A 190 1.80 -6.65 -12.13
C ARG A 190 0.67 -7.04 -11.20
N CYS A 191 -0.09 -8.07 -11.57
CA CYS A 191 -0.98 -8.76 -10.66
C CYS A 191 -0.17 -9.81 -9.89
N MET A 192 0.05 -9.60 -8.60
CA MET A 192 0.84 -10.51 -7.77
C MET A 192 0.02 -11.74 -7.40
N GLU A 193 -1.18 -11.51 -6.88
CA GLU A 193 -2.05 -12.55 -6.34
C GLU A 193 -3.51 -12.15 -6.52
N ILE A 194 -4.39 -13.13 -6.70
CA ILE A 194 -5.84 -12.94 -6.72
C ILE A 194 -6.40 -13.51 -5.43
N TRP A 195 -6.89 -12.60 -4.59
CA TRP A 195 -7.45 -12.89 -3.28
C TRP A 195 -8.90 -13.34 -3.33
N GLU A 196 -9.68 -12.68 -4.18
CA GLU A 196 -11.06 -13.04 -4.48
C GLU A 196 -11.21 -13.00 -6.00
N PRO A 197 -11.70 -14.09 -6.64
CA PRO A 197 -11.86 -14.13 -8.08
C PRO A 197 -12.66 -12.94 -8.62
N PHE A 198 -12.20 -12.39 -9.75
CA PHE A 198 -12.96 -11.34 -10.43
C PHE A 198 -14.21 -11.92 -11.10
N VAL A 199 -15.37 -11.56 -10.57
CA VAL A 199 -16.67 -12.02 -11.08
C VAL A 199 -17.11 -11.08 -12.22
N PRO A 200 -17.34 -11.59 -13.44
CA PRO A 200 -17.78 -10.77 -14.56
C PRO A 200 -19.13 -10.07 -14.31
N ARG A 201 -19.34 -8.95 -14.98
CA ARG A 201 -20.69 -8.35 -15.07
C ARG A 201 -21.60 -9.20 -15.96
N PRO A 202 -22.93 -9.24 -15.71
CA PRO A 202 -23.87 -10.05 -16.48
C PRO A 202 -23.83 -9.82 -18.00
N HIS A 203 -23.53 -8.60 -18.44
CA HIS A 203 -23.54 -8.24 -19.87
C HIS A 203 -22.15 -8.30 -20.54
N CYS A 204 -21.13 -8.83 -19.85
CA CYS A 204 -19.78 -8.89 -20.40
C CYS A 204 -19.61 -10.14 -21.25
N SER A 205 -19.22 -9.97 -22.52
CA SER A 205 -18.93 -11.10 -23.41
C SER A 205 -17.71 -11.90 -22.95
N GLU A 206 -17.66 -13.21 -23.24
CA GLU A 206 -16.49 -14.05 -22.91
C GLU A 206 -15.19 -13.51 -23.47
N ARG A 207 -15.22 -12.93 -24.68
CA ARG A 207 -14.06 -12.29 -25.30
C ARG A 207 -13.54 -11.15 -24.45
N HIS A 208 -14.41 -10.27 -23.96
CA HIS A 208 -14.00 -9.19 -23.06
C HIS A 208 -13.50 -9.73 -21.72
N ILE A 209 -14.18 -10.73 -21.14
CA ILE A 209 -13.72 -11.34 -19.89
C ILE A 209 -12.29 -11.87 -20.04
N LYS A 210 -11.99 -12.61 -21.12
CA LYS A 210 -10.65 -13.14 -21.38
C LYS A 210 -9.60 -12.04 -21.60
N SER A 211 -9.95 -11.00 -22.36
CA SER A 211 -9.03 -9.90 -22.70
C SER A 211 -8.67 -8.96 -21.54
N TYR A 212 -9.43 -8.98 -20.45
CA TYR A 212 -9.27 -8.05 -19.32
C TYR A 212 -9.04 -8.75 -17.97
N ARG A 213 -9.19 -10.08 -17.89
CA ARG A 213 -9.01 -10.82 -16.64
C ARG A 213 -7.56 -10.71 -16.16
N PRO A 214 -7.30 -10.17 -14.95
CA PRO A 214 -5.99 -10.25 -14.35
C PRO A 214 -5.59 -11.71 -14.10
N VAL A 215 -4.31 -12.02 -14.27
CA VAL A 215 -3.74 -13.34 -14.01
C VAL A 215 -2.62 -13.17 -12.98
N ALA A 216 -2.68 -13.94 -11.89
CA ALA A 216 -1.68 -13.89 -10.84
C ALA A 216 -0.27 -14.20 -11.40
N GLY A 217 0.73 -13.46 -10.93
CA GLY A 217 2.10 -13.52 -11.41
C GLY A 217 2.38 -12.75 -12.72
N GLN A 218 1.36 -12.31 -13.47
CA GLN A 218 1.54 -11.70 -14.79
C GLN A 218 1.38 -10.17 -14.78
N LEU A 219 1.94 -9.52 -15.80
CA LEU A 219 1.65 -8.12 -16.10
C LEU A 219 0.20 -7.98 -16.54
N LEU A 220 -0.48 -6.95 -16.03
CA LEU A 220 -1.84 -6.64 -16.41
C LEU A 220 -1.90 -6.38 -17.91
N THR A 221 -2.72 -7.15 -18.61
CA THR A 221 -2.90 -7.05 -20.06
C THR A 221 -4.34 -6.68 -20.35
N LEU A 222 -4.54 -5.68 -21.21
CA LEU A 222 -5.84 -5.17 -21.65
C LEU A 222 -5.90 -5.31 -23.17
N VAL A 223 -6.87 -6.09 -23.69
CA VAL A 223 -7.06 -6.26 -25.15
C VAL A 223 -5.75 -6.66 -25.84
N GLN A 224 -5.06 -7.68 -25.29
CA GLN A 224 -3.79 -8.22 -25.80
C GLN A 224 -2.58 -7.26 -25.75
N ARG A 225 -2.72 -6.08 -25.14
CA ARG A 225 -1.60 -5.17 -24.88
C ARG A 225 -1.36 -5.05 -23.38
N THR A 226 -0.10 -5.17 -22.96
CA THR A 226 0.26 -4.92 -21.56
C THR A 226 -0.08 -3.47 -21.19
N TRP A 227 -0.73 -3.29 -20.04
CA TRP A 227 -0.91 -1.97 -19.45
C TRP A 227 0.47 -1.38 -19.15
N SER A 228 0.72 -0.21 -19.71
CA SER A 228 1.97 0.52 -19.57
C SER A 228 1.68 2.01 -19.59
N LEU A 229 2.43 2.77 -18.79
CA LEU A 229 2.35 4.21 -18.71
C LEU A 229 3.76 4.77 -18.88
N ASP A 230 4.00 5.58 -19.91
CA ASP A 230 5.25 6.33 -20.04
C ASP A 230 5.14 7.63 -19.25
N ILE A 231 5.88 7.74 -18.14
CA ILE A 231 5.74 8.88 -17.23
C ILE A 231 6.33 10.18 -17.81
N ASP A 232 7.07 10.12 -18.92
CA ASP A 232 7.66 11.31 -19.56
C ASP A 232 6.81 11.81 -20.74
N ASP A 233 5.97 10.96 -21.33
CA ASP A 233 5.10 11.29 -22.49
C ASP A 233 3.72 11.84 -22.10
N HIS A 234 3.42 11.90 -20.79
CA HIS A 234 2.14 12.40 -20.29
C HIS A 234 2.20 13.88 -19.90
N LYS A 235 1.08 14.59 -20.13
CA LYS A 235 0.89 15.95 -19.61
C LYS A 235 1.13 15.97 -18.10
N GLU A 236 1.79 17.02 -17.64
CA GLU A 236 2.06 17.23 -16.22
C GLU A 236 0.79 17.07 -15.38
N SER A 237 0.89 16.22 -14.36
CA SER A 237 -0.18 15.96 -13.41
C SER A 237 0.41 15.41 -12.11
N TYR A 238 -0.28 15.64 -11.00
CA TYR A 238 0.12 15.11 -9.68
C TYR A 238 0.37 13.60 -9.67
N SER A 239 -0.33 12.84 -10.52
CA SER A 239 -0.14 11.39 -10.63
C SER A 239 1.14 11.01 -11.38
N VAL A 240 1.55 11.81 -12.37
CA VAL A 240 2.81 11.59 -13.08
C VAL A 240 3.99 11.96 -12.20
N GLU A 241 3.93 13.10 -11.48
CA GLU A 241 4.95 13.52 -10.51
C GLU A 241 5.18 12.45 -9.43
N GLY A 242 4.11 11.93 -8.84
CA GLY A 242 4.21 10.86 -7.84
C GLY A 242 4.80 9.56 -8.40
N LEU A 243 4.56 9.25 -9.68
CA LEU A 243 5.15 8.08 -10.34
C LEU A 243 6.64 8.31 -10.68
N ARG A 244 7.03 9.52 -11.10
CA ARG A 244 8.44 9.88 -11.30
C ARG A 244 9.22 9.80 -10.00
N MET A 245 8.65 10.31 -8.91
CA MET A 245 9.24 10.19 -7.59
C MET A 245 9.45 8.72 -7.19
N LEU A 246 8.43 7.86 -7.35
CA LEU A 246 8.60 6.42 -7.06
C LEU A 246 9.63 5.76 -8.00
N TRP A 247 9.67 6.17 -9.27
CA TRP A 247 10.63 5.66 -10.25
C TRP A 247 12.08 5.94 -9.81
N ASP A 248 12.37 7.17 -9.41
CA ASP A 248 13.71 7.60 -9.01
C ASP A 248 14.16 6.97 -7.68
N LEU A 249 13.20 6.65 -6.79
CA LEU A 249 13.47 5.93 -5.54
C LEU A 249 13.67 4.42 -5.72
N SER A 250 13.16 3.86 -6.83
CA SER A 250 13.22 2.42 -7.07
C SER A 250 14.56 2.07 -7.75
N PRO A 251 15.29 1.05 -7.27
CA PRO A 251 16.54 0.60 -7.90
C PRO A 251 16.33 0.17 -9.36
#